data_AF-A0A2S5A0C7-F1
#
_entry.id   AF-A0A2S5A0C7-F1
#
_cell.length_a   1.000
_cell.length_b   1.000
_cell.length_c   1.000
_cell.angle_alpha   90.00
_cell.angle_beta   90.00
_cell.angle_gamma   90.00
#
_symmetry.space_group_name_H-M   'P 1'
#
loop_
_entity.id
_entity.type
_entity.pdbx_description
1 polymer ?
#
loop_
_entity_poly.entity_id
_entity_poly.type
_entity_poly.pdbx_seq_one_letter_code
_entity_poly.pdbx_strand_id
1 'polypeptide(L)'
;MHNPTLLIVVLWPFMVYAAIVLVLVSIILLLSYLLGEHHKEKATDEPYESGILETGSARLRFSVHFYLVAMLFVIFDVETIFIVLWALAFKELGWAGYLSICVFIGILVAVLIYEWSIGALDFGPSGKKILKAYKKKVRS
;
A
#
# COMPACT_ATOMS: atom_id res chain seq x y z
N MET A 1 24.71 -28.14 13.58
CA MET A 1 24.39 -28.99 12.41
C MET A 1 23.20 -28.37 11.67
N HIS A 2 23.46 -27.49 10.71
CA HIS A 2 22.41 -26.94 9.84
C HIS A 2 22.06 -28.04 8.82
N ASN A 3 20.94 -28.73 9.02
CA ASN A 3 20.55 -29.82 8.12
C ASN A 3 19.76 -29.20 6.94
N PRO A 4 20.35 -29.10 5.74
CA PRO A 4 19.69 -28.46 4.59
C PRO A 4 18.40 -29.18 4.17
N THR A 5 18.24 -30.44 4.56
CA THR A 5 17.03 -31.22 4.28
C THR A 5 15.79 -30.68 5.00
N LEU A 6 15.93 -30.06 6.18
CA LEU A 6 14.78 -29.50 6.91
C LEU A 6 14.19 -28.28 6.20
N LEU A 7 15.02 -27.44 5.59
CA LEU A 7 14.55 -26.30 4.79
C LEU A 7 13.77 -26.79 3.57
N ILE A 8 14.27 -27.82 2.89
CA ILE A 8 13.61 -28.41 1.72
C ILE A 8 12.24 -28.99 2.12
N VAL A 9 12.16 -29.70 3.24
CA VAL A 9 10.91 -30.30 3.74
C VAL A 9 9.89 -29.23 4.13
N VAL A 10 10.30 -28.06 4.62
CA VAL A 10 9.39 -26.96 4.99
C VAL A 10 8.97 -26.12 3.77
N LEU A 11 9.88 -25.87 2.82
CA LEU A 11 9.61 -25.02 1.66
C LEU A 11 8.84 -25.75 0.55
N TRP A 12 9.04 -27.06 0.38
CA TRP A 12 8.37 -27.84 -0.67
C TRP A 12 6.84 -27.80 -0.57
N PRO A 13 6.20 -28.03 0.60
CA PRO A 13 4.75 -27.90 0.75
C PRO A 13 4.25 -26.49 0.42
N PHE A 14 5.00 -25.45 0.80
CA PHE A 14 4.64 -24.07 0.49
C PHE A 14 4.66 -23.79 -1.02
N MET A 15 5.70 -24.25 -1.73
CA MET A 15 5.78 -24.11 -3.18
C MET A 15 4.66 -24.88 -3.90
N VAL A 16 4.36 -26.10 -3.44
CA VAL A 16 3.26 -26.91 -4.00
C VAL A 16 1.92 -26.21 -3.79
N TYR A 17 1.66 -25.67 -2.59
CA TYR A 17 0.46 -24.90 -2.30
C TYR A 17 0.33 -23.67 -3.22
N ALA A 18 1.39 -22.86 -3.32
CA ALA A 18 1.41 -21.69 -4.19
C ALA A 18 1.15 -22.06 -5.67
N ALA A 19 1.75 -23.16 -6.15
CA ALA A 19 1.53 -23.66 -7.50
C ALA A 19 0.06 -24.09 -7.72
N ILE A 20 -0.54 -24.81 -6.77
CA ILE A 20 -1.95 -25.21 -6.86
C ILE A 20 -2.86 -23.98 -6.91
N VAL A 21 -2.61 -22.97 -6.08
CA VAL A 21 -3.39 -21.72 -6.09
C VAL A 21 -3.28 -21.01 -7.43
N LEU A 22 -2.07 -20.87 -7.98
CA LEU A 22 -1.86 -20.25 -9.30
C LEU A 22 -2.55 -21.02 -10.43
N VAL A 23 -2.48 -22.36 -10.41
CA VAL A 23 -3.15 -23.21 -11.39
C VAL A 23 -4.66 -23.06 -11.28
N LEU A 24 -5.21 -23.07 -10.06
CA LEU A 24 -6.64 -22.91 -9.82
C LEU A 24 -7.15 -21.55 -10.34
N VAL A 25 -6.47 -20.46 -9.97
CA VAL A 25 -6.82 -19.11 -10.45
C VAL A 25 -6.75 -19.04 -11.98
N SER A 26 -5.72 -19.63 -12.57
CA SER A 26 -5.55 -19.67 -14.03
C SER A 26 -6.67 -20.45 -14.72
N ILE A 27 -7.07 -21.60 -14.17
CA ILE A 27 -8.19 -22.41 -14.67
C ILE A 27 -9.50 -21.63 -14.57
N ILE A 28 -9.77 -20.97 -13.44
CA ILE A 28 -10.99 -20.17 -13.26
C ILE A 28 -11.03 -19.05 -14.30
N LEU A 29 -9.96 -18.28 -14.45
CA LEU A 29 -9.88 -17.20 -15.44
C LEU A 29 -10.04 -17.72 -16.86
N LEU A 30 -9.44 -18.87 -17.19
CA LEU A 30 -9.54 -19.50 -18.50
C LEU A 30 -10.95 -20.04 -18.79
N LEU A 31 -11.61 -20.65 -17.80
CA LEU A 31 -13.01 -21.05 -17.91
C LEU A 31 -13.93 -19.84 -18.05
N SER A 32 -13.74 -18.79 -17.25
CA SER A 32 -14.52 -17.55 -17.37
C SER A 32 -14.34 -16.90 -18.75
N TYR A 33 -13.12 -16.95 -19.30
CA TYR A 33 -12.84 -16.46 -20.64
C TYR A 33 -13.49 -17.34 -21.72
N LEU A 34 -13.44 -18.67 -21.61
CA LEU A 34 -14.00 -19.58 -22.62
C LEU A 34 -15.53 -19.69 -22.57
N LEU A 35 -16.13 -19.68 -21.38
CA LEU A 35 -17.58 -19.80 -21.18
C LEU A 35 -18.29 -18.44 -21.18
N GLY A 36 -17.55 -17.34 -20.98
CA GLY A 36 -18.11 -16.00 -20.97
C GLY A 36 -18.59 -15.57 -22.35
N GLU A 37 -19.83 -15.11 -22.46
CA GLU A 37 -20.37 -14.58 -23.71
C GLU A 37 -19.65 -13.28 -24.07
N HIS A 38 -18.86 -13.31 -25.15
CA HIS A 38 -18.07 -12.18 -25.60
C HIS A 38 -18.94 -11.23 -26.44
N HIS A 39 -19.72 -10.37 -25.78
CA HIS A 39 -20.42 -9.28 -26.45
C HIS A 39 -19.44 -8.13 -26.73
N LYS A 40 -18.98 -8.01 -27.98
CA LYS A 40 -18.12 -6.90 -28.44
C LYS A 40 -18.97 -5.77 -29.03
N GLU A 41 -19.69 -5.06 -28.18
CA GLU A 41 -20.27 -3.77 -28.58
C GLU A 41 -19.27 -2.65 -28.30
N LYS A 42 -19.10 -1.73 -29.27
CA LYS A 42 -18.19 -0.57 -29.13
C LYS A 42 -18.47 0.26 -27.87
N ALA A 43 -19.73 0.36 -27.46
CA ALA A 43 -20.14 1.09 -26.27
C ALA A 43 -19.74 0.39 -24.94
N THR A 44 -19.45 -0.91 -24.96
CA THR A 44 -19.01 -1.69 -23.78
C THR A 44 -17.49 -1.66 -23.60
N ASP A 45 -16.73 -1.50 -24.69
CA ASP A 45 -15.26 -1.40 -24.68
C ASP A 45 -14.75 0.03 -24.45
N GLU A 46 -15.64 1.04 -24.40
CA GLU A 46 -15.29 2.42 -24.10
C GLU A 46 -15.29 2.68 -22.58
N PRO A 47 -14.27 3.38 -22.04
CA PRO A 47 -14.26 3.79 -20.63
C PRO A 47 -15.55 4.55 -20.27
N TYR A 48 -16.16 4.19 -19.14
CA TYR A 48 -17.41 4.78 -18.71
C TYR A 48 -17.20 6.22 -18.23
N GLU A 49 -17.49 7.20 -19.10
CA GLU A 49 -17.50 8.63 -18.77
C GLU A 49 -18.90 9.27 -18.84
N SER A 50 -19.95 8.49 -18.51
CA SER A 50 -21.31 9.03 -18.38
C SER A 50 -21.80 9.83 -19.62
N GLY A 51 -21.35 9.45 -20.82
CA GLY A 51 -21.72 10.09 -22.09
C GLY A 51 -20.79 11.22 -22.57
N ILE A 52 -19.62 11.41 -21.93
CA ILE A 52 -18.61 12.39 -22.36
C ILE A 52 -17.51 11.64 -23.11
N LEU A 53 -17.10 12.15 -24.28
CA LEU A 53 -15.94 11.62 -24.98
C LEU A 53 -14.68 12.04 -24.22
N GLU A 54 -13.87 11.06 -23.82
CA GLU A 54 -12.55 11.20 -23.19
C GLU A 54 -11.71 12.23 -23.96
N THR A 55 -11.78 13.50 -23.56
CA THR A 55 -11.08 14.62 -24.19
C THR A 55 -10.01 15.11 -23.24
N GLY A 56 -8.87 14.42 -23.22
CA GLY A 56 -7.73 14.83 -22.42
C GLY A 56 -6.58 13.83 -22.45
N SER A 57 -5.36 14.34 -22.29
CA SER A 57 -4.20 13.48 -22.03
C SER A 57 -4.33 12.90 -20.62
N ALA A 58 -4.24 11.57 -20.49
CA ALA A 58 -4.23 10.82 -19.21
C ALA A 58 -3.09 11.19 -18.23
N ARG A 59 -2.26 12.20 -18.55
CA ARG A 59 -1.29 12.80 -17.63
C ARG A 59 -2.00 13.72 -16.63
N LEU A 60 -2.82 13.16 -15.76
CA LEU A 60 -3.22 13.85 -14.54
C LEU A 60 -1.97 14.00 -13.67
N ARG A 61 -1.63 15.23 -13.29
CA ARG A 61 -0.61 15.46 -12.25
C ARG A 61 -1.23 15.02 -10.92
N PHE A 62 -0.99 13.77 -10.54
CA PHE A 62 -1.32 13.27 -9.22
C PHE A 62 -0.67 14.17 -8.16
N SER A 63 -1.39 14.46 -7.09
CA SER A 63 -0.90 15.36 -6.06
C SER A 63 0.36 14.79 -5.39
N VAL A 64 1.28 15.67 -5.00
CA VAL A 64 2.55 15.30 -4.35
C VAL A 64 2.33 14.48 -3.07
N HIS A 65 1.13 14.55 -2.48
CA HIS A 65 0.74 13.78 -1.30
C HIS A 65 0.90 12.26 -1.48
N PHE A 66 0.58 11.70 -2.65
CA PHE A 66 0.75 10.26 -2.88
C PHE A 66 2.22 9.82 -2.84
N TYR A 67 3.12 10.69 -3.30
CA TYR A 67 4.55 10.44 -3.23
C TYR A 67 5.07 10.47 -1.79
N LEU A 68 4.64 11.46 -0.99
CA LEU A 68 5.05 11.58 0.42
C LEU A 68 4.63 10.34 1.23
N VAL A 69 3.41 9.84 1.01
CA VAL A 69 2.90 8.64 1.68
C VAL A 69 3.68 7.39 1.27
N ALA A 70 3.98 7.23 -0.02
CA ALA A 70 4.77 6.10 -0.51
C ALA A 70 6.21 6.12 0.05
N MET A 71 6.84 7.30 0.07
CA MET A 71 8.18 7.47 0.64
C MET A 71 8.19 7.17 2.14
N LEU A 72 7.19 7.65 2.89
CA LEU A 72 7.04 7.36 4.31
C LEU A 72 6.83 5.86 4.59
N PHE A 73 6.01 5.19 3.76
CA PHE A 73 5.82 3.75 3.88
C PHE A 73 7.12 2.98 3.72
N VAL A 74 7.95 3.32 2.72
CA VAL A 74 9.25 2.68 2.50
C VAL A 74 10.20 2.90 3.68
N ILE A 75 10.26 4.12 4.21
CA ILE A 75 11.12 4.44 5.36
C ILE A 75 10.66 3.66 6.60
N PHE A 76 9.36 3.68 6.89
CA PHE A 76 8.79 2.98 8.04
C PHE A 76 8.92 1.44 7.94
N ASP A 77 8.82 0.89 6.73
CA ASP A 77 9.04 -0.54 6.47
C ASP A 77 10.49 -0.95 6.76
N VAL A 78 11.46 -0.14 6.31
CA VAL A 78 12.88 -0.33 6.64
C VAL A 78 13.13 -0.23 8.15
N GLU A 79 12.48 0.72 8.83
CA GLU A 79 12.58 0.89 10.29
C GLU A 79 12.02 -0.32 11.06
N THR A 80 10.98 -0.95 10.54
CA THR A 80 10.40 -2.17 11.11
C THR A 80 11.39 -3.33 11.08
N ILE A 81 12.22 -3.46 10.04
CA ILE A 81 13.28 -4.47 9.99
C ILE A 81 14.25 -4.30 11.17
N PHE A 82 14.63 -3.06 11.53
CA PHE A 82 15.49 -2.82 12.69
C PHE A 82 14.84 -3.26 14.01
N ILE A 83 13.54 -3.06 14.17
CA ILE A 83 12.80 -3.55 15.34
C ILE A 83 12.81 -5.08 15.39
N VAL A 84 12.61 -5.75 14.25
CA VAL A 84 12.67 -7.21 14.15
C VAL A 84 14.07 -7.73 14.46
N LEU A 85 15.12 -7.11 13.92
CA LEU A 85 16.50 -7.48 14.21
C LEU A 85 16.83 -7.35 15.70
N TRP A 86 16.39 -6.26 16.33
CA TRP A 86 16.49 -6.10 17.77
C TRP A 86 15.72 -7.19 18.53
N ALA A 87 14.50 -7.52 18.09
CA ALA A 87 13.67 -8.55 18.73
C ALA A 87 14.32 -9.93 18.66
N LEU A 88 14.98 -10.26 17.54
CA LEU A 88 15.73 -11.51 17.37
C LEU A 88 16.94 -11.58 18.32
N ALA A 89 17.61 -10.46 18.57
CA ALA A 89 18.79 -10.38 19.42
C ALA A 89 18.49 -9.95 20.87
N PHE A 90 17.22 -9.80 21.25
CA PHE A 90 16.78 -9.21 22.53
C PHE A 90 17.48 -9.81 23.76
N LYS A 91 17.65 -11.15 23.77
CA LYS A 91 18.29 -11.86 24.89
C LYS A 91 19.77 -11.50 25.08
N GLU A 92 20.46 -11.13 24.01
CA GLU A 92 21.90 -10.83 24.04
C GLU A 92 22.17 -9.37 24.38
N LEU A 93 21.29 -8.44 23.98
CA LEU A 93 21.50 -7.01 24.19
C LEU A 93 21.07 -6.49 25.58
N GLY A 94 20.19 -7.22 26.28
CA GLY A 94 19.74 -6.86 27.63
C GLY A 94 19.18 -5.43 27.75
N TRP A 95 19.44 -4.78 28.89
CA TRP A 95 18.93 -3.43 29.19
C TRP A 95 19.46 -2.34 28.23
N ALA A 96 20.70 -2.46 27.76
CA ALA A 96 21.27 -1.51 26.83
C ALA A 96 20.52 -1.52 25.49
N GLY A 97 20.26 -2.71 24.94
CA GLY A 97 19.44 -2.84 23.73
C GLY A 97 18.01 -2.37 23.94
N TYR A 98 17.43 -2.62 25.10
CA TYR A 98 16.08 -2.14 25.41
C TYR A 98 16.01 -0.60 25.35
N LEU A 99 16.98 0.09 25.95
CA LEU A 99 17.01 1.56 25.86
C LEU A 99 17.22 2.05 24.43
N SER A 100 18.09 1.38 23.66
CA SER A 100 18.31 1.70 22.25
C SER A 100 17.03 1.60 21.42
N ILE A 101 16.23 0.53 21.61
CA ILE A 101 14.97 0.39 20.86
C ILE A 101 13.91 1.38 21.31
N CYS A 102 13.86 1.73 22.61
CA CYS A 102 12.94 2.76 23.10
C CYS A 102 13.23 4.12 22.47
N VAL A 103 14.51 4.51 22.37
CA VAL A 103 14.92 5.75 21.71
C VAL A 103 14.60 5.69 20.22
N PHE A 104 14.90 4.57 19.56
CA PHE A 104 14.59 4.37 18.15
C PHE A 104 13.10 4.55 17.86
N ILE A 105 12.22 3.85 18.59
CA ILE A 105 10.77 3.98 18.48
C ILE A 105 10.31 5.41 18.80
N GLY A 106 10.92 6.07 19.79
CA GLY A 106 10.64 7.46 20.11
C GLY A 106 10.88 8.41 18.92
N ILE A 107 11.95 8.17 18.15
CA ILE A 107 12.24 8.92 16.93
C ILE A 107 11.19 8.63 15.85
N LEU A 108 10.79 7.36 15.65
CA LEU A 108 9.72 7.00 14.70
C LEU A 108 8.43 7.77 14.97
N VAL A 109 8.03 7.81 16.23
CA VAL A 109 6.83 8.52 16.68
C VAL A 109 6.98 10.03 16.44
N ALA A 110 8.15 10.60 16.71
CA ALA A 110 8.41 12.03 16.46
C ALA A 110 8.32 12.38 14.96
N VAL A 111 8.91 11.55 14.08
CA VAL A 111 8.82 11.71 12.62
C VAL A 111 7.37 11.60 12.14
N LEU A 112 6.61 10.62 12.65
CA LEU A 112 5.21 10.43 12.30
C LEU A 112 4.34 11.63 12.72
N ILE A 113 4.57 12.17 13.92
CA ILE A 113 3.86 13.36 14.42
C ILE A 113 4.19 14.58 13.54
N TYR A 114 5.45 14.76 13.16
CA TYR A 114 5.88 15.86 12.30
C TYR A 114 5.19 15.83 10.94
N GLU A 115 5.19 14.68 10.27
CA GLU A 115 4.53 14.49 8.96
C GLU A 115 3.01 14.67 9.05
N TRP A 116 2.38 14.20 10.13
CA TRP A 116 0.96 14.44 10.35
C TRP A 116 0.66 15.93 10.51
N SER A 117 1.50 16.67 11.23
CA SER A 117 1.33 18.13 11.39
C SER A 117 1.48 18.90 10.08
N ILE A 118 2.26 18.40 9.12
CA ILE A 118 2.42 19.02 7.79
C ILE A 118 1.18 18.80 6.90
N GLY A 119 0.28 17.90 7.30
CA GLY A 119 -0.87 17.54 6.49
C GLY A 119 -0.51 16.62 5.32
N ALA A 120 0.65 15.95 5.38
CA ALA A 120 1.01 14.92 4.41
C ALA A 120 0.01 13.75 4.44
N LEU A 121 -0.66 13.54 5.58
CA LEU A 121 -1.69 12.54 5.81
C LEU A 121 -3.14 13.06 5.67
N ASP A 122 -3.35 14.32 5.24
CA ASP A 122 -4.70 14.89 5.11
C ASP A 122 -5.31 14.49 3.75
N PHE A 123 -6.00 13.35 3.73
CA PHE A 123 -6.65 12.80 2.54
C PHE A 123 -8.07 13.35 2.38
N GLY A 124 -8.21 14.63 2.09
CA GLY A 124 -9.51 15.19 1.77
C GLY A 124 -9.52 16.67 1.43
N PRO A 125 -10.40 17.12 0.51
CA PRO A 125 -10.71 18.54 0.39
C PRO A 125 -11.21 19.03 1.75
N SER A 126 -10.50 19.96 2.38
CA SER A 126 -10.92 20.51 3.67
C SER A 126 -12.34 21.07 3.57
N GLY A 127 -13.32 20.38 4.15
CA GLY A 127 -14.74 20.77 4.10
C GLY A 127 -14.95 22.19 4.63
N LYS A 128 -14.11 22.64 5.58
CA LYS A 128 -14.09 24.03 6.07
C LYS A 128 -13.73 25.04 4.98
N LYS A 129 -12.75 24.73 4.10
CA LYS A 129 -12.37 25.60 2.96
C LYS A 129 -13.48 25.65 1.92
N ILE A 130 -14.12 24.52 1.61
CA ILE A 130 -15.24 24.43 0.66
C ILE A 130 -16.45 25.21 1.19
N LEU A 131 -16.84 25.00 2.44
CA LEU A 131 -17.98 25.69 3.07
C LEU A 131 -17.76 27.21 3.12
N LYS A 132 -16.51 27.66 3.36
CA LYS A 132 -16.17 29.09 3.35
C LYS A 132 -16.27 29.70 1.95
N ALA A 133 -15.83 28.99 0.91
CA ALA A 133 -15.97 29.41 -0.47
C ALA A 133 -17.45 29.47 -0.91
N TYR A 134 -18.26 28.47 -0.54
CA TYR A 134 -19.70 28.45 -0.79
C TYR A 134 -20.42 29.62 -0.12
N LYS A 135 -20.19 29.84 1.19
CA LYS A 135 -20.78 30.99 1.92
C LYS A 135 -20.40 32.34 1.31
N LYS A 136 -19.17 32.48 0.79
CA LYS A 136 -18.73 33.71 0.12
C LYS A 136 -19.45 33.93 -1.21
N LYS A 137 -19.71 32.86 -1.98
CA LYS A 137 -20.42 32.93 -3.26
C LYS A 137 -21.92 33.18 -3.10
N VAL A 138 -22.55 32.63 -2.05
CA VAL A 138 -23.98 32.81 -1.77
C VAL A 138 -24.31 34.19 -1.18
N ARG A 139 -23.33 34.86 -0.56
CA ARG A 139 -23.49 36.21 0.02
C ARG A 139 -23.12 37.33 -0.97
N SER A 140 -22.78 37.00 -2.22
CA SER A 140 -22.50 37.89 -3.34
C SER A 140 -23.65 37.86 -4.32
#